data_AF-A0A8C9EQP3-F1
#
_entry.id   AF-A0A8C9EQP3-F1
#
_cell.length_a   1.000
_cell.length_b   1.000
_cell.length_c   1.000
_cell.angle_alpha   90.00
_cell.angle_beta   90.00
_cell.angle_gamma   90.00
#
_symmetry.space_group_name_H-M   'P 1'
#
loop_
_entity.id
_entity.type
_entity.pdbx_description
1 polymer ?
#
loop_
_entity_poly.entity_id
_entity_poly.type
_entity_poly.pdbx_seq_one_letter_code
_entity_poly.pdbx_strand_id
1 'polypeptide(L)'
;MVDHPDKYDYSRAKVPGPLTLEMEAKKLEKKRAQKAQRKQREQAQREERQRLEKEEEEKQLFAALSDREKRALAAERRLAEQMKNGSTALSNISRCWYCGESLLGRIPFHYLDFSFCSTACLQTHRRAQASHT
;
A
#
# COMPACT_ATOMS: atom_id res chain seq x y z
N MET A 1 -9.45 -13.08 -80.58
CA MET A 1 -8.00 -12.83 -80.63
C MET A 1 -7.73 -11.52 -79.92
N VAL A 2 -6.69 -11.45 -79.09
CA VAL A 2 -6.37 -10.22 -78.33
C VAL A 2 -5.72 -9.24 -79.29
N ASP A 3 -6.41 -8.13 -79.57
CA ASP A 3 -5.93 -7.06 -80.47
C ASP A 3 -4.95 -6.17 -79.69
N HIS A 4 -3.70 -6.09 -80.15
CA HIS A 4 -2.58 -5.30 -79.59
C HIS A 4 -1.90 -5.81 -78.29
N PRO A 5 -1.23 -6.99 -78.33
CA PRO A 5 -0.46 -7.51 -77.20
C PRO A 5 0.76 -6.65 -76.80
N ASP A 6 1.34 -5.88 -77.74
CA ASP A 6 2.59 -5.13 -77.51
C ASP A 6 2.37 -3.64 -77.18
N LYS A 7 1.13 -3.20 -76.97
CA LYS A 7 0.83 -1.77 -76.76
C LYS A 7 1.35 -1.22 -75.43
N TYR A 8 1.58 -2.10 -74.44
CA TYR A 8 2.05 -1.73 -73.11
C TYR A 8 3.24 -2.59 -72.69
N ASP A 9 4.40 -1.97 -72.55
CA ASP A 9 5.62 -2.61 -72.02
C ASP A 9 5.63 -2.51 -70.48
N TYR A 10 5.07 -3.54 -69.83
CA TYR A 10 5.00 -3.64 -68.38
C TYR A 10 6.39 -3.72 -67.70
N SER A 11 7.44 -4.10 -68.44
CA SER A 11 8.84 -4.13 -67.98
C SER A 11 9.37 -2.72 -67.78
N ARG A 12 9.06 -1.80 -68.70
CA ARG A 12 9.45 -0.39 -68.61
C ARG A 12 8.70 0.35 -67.49
N ALA A 13 7.51 -0.12 -67.14
CA ALA A 13 6.69 0.43 -66.06
C ALA A 13 7.17 0.05 -64.64
N LYS A 14 8.25 -0.75 -64.50
CA LYS A 14 8.79 -1.24 -63.21
C LYS A 14 7.67 -1.74 -62.28
N VAL A 15 6.70 -2.45 -62.85
CA VAL A 15 5.58 -2.98 -62.07
C VAL A 15 6.16 -3.90 -61.01
N PRO A 16 5.97 -3.62 -59.71
CA PRO A 16 6.48 -4.48 -58.65
C PRO A 16 5.98 -5.89 -58.86
N GLY A 17 6.90 -6.86 -58.79
CA GLY A 17 6.54 -8.26 -58.94
C GLY A 17 5.49 -8.71 -57.91
N PRO A 18 4.78 -9.80 -58.20
CA PRO A 18 3.81 -10.37 -57.26
C PRO A 18 4.45 -10.58 -55.88
N LEU A 19 3.67 -10.33 -54.84
CA LEU A 19 4.16 -10.31 -53.47
C LEU A 19 4.80 -11.66 -53.11
N THR A 20 6.10 -11.65 -52.78
CA THR A 20 6.80 -12.87 -52.37
C THR A 20 6.35 -13.27 -50.95
N LEU A 21 6.35 -14.58 -50.67
CA LEU A 21 5.94 -15.12 -49.37
C LEU A 21 6.72 -14.50 -48.19
N GLU A 22 7.99 -14.17 -48.40
CA GLU A 22 8.86 -13.53 -47.40
C GLU A 22 8.40 -12.09 -47.08
N MET A 23 7.94 -11.33 -48.09
CA MET A 23 7.42 -9.98 -47.89
C MET A 23 6.07 -9.98 -47.16
N GLU A 24 5.24 -11.00 -47.38
CA GLU A 24 3.99 -11.17 -46.66
C GLU A 24 4.24 -11.50 -45.17
N ALA A 25 5.19 -12.41 -44.90
CA ALA A 25 5.61 -12.75 -43.54
C ALA A 25 6.12 -11.52 -42.77
N LYS A 26 7.01 -10.71 -43.37
CA LYS A 26 7.53 -9.46 -42.75
C LYS A 26 6.43 -8.44 -42.47
N LYS A 27 5.45 -8.28 -43.39
CA LYS A 27 4.29 -7.39 -43.16
C LYS A 27 3.43 -7.89 -42.02
N LEU A 28 3.20 -9.20 -41.92
CA LEU A 28 2.41 -9.81 -40.85
C LEU A 28 3.11 -9.67 -39.49
N GLU A 29 4.42 -9.91 -39.42
CA GLU A 29 5.21 -9.69 -38.20
C GLU A 29 5.17 -8.23 -37.76
N LYS A 30 5.40 -7.28 -38.65
CA LYS A 30 5.33 -5.83 -38.33
C LYS A 30 3.95 -5.44 -37.81
N LYS A 31 2.87 -5.96 -38.42
CA LYS A 31 1.49 -5.72 -37.97
C LYS A 31 1.22 -6.36 -36.61
N ARG A 32 1.74 -7.56 -36.33
CA ARG A 32 1.65 -8.23 -35.03
C ARG A 32 2.41 -7.45 -33.95
N ALA A 33 3.64 -7.03 -34.22
CA ALA A 33 4.45 -6.23 -33.31
C ALA A 33 3.78 -4.89 -32.98
N GLN A 34 3.26 -4.17 -33.99
CA GLN A 34 2.54 -2.92 -33.78
C GLN A 34 1.26 -3.11 -32.96
N LYS A 35 0.51 -4.20 -33.20
CA LYS A 35 -0.68 -4.54 -32.40
C LYS A 35 -0.32 -4.86 -30.95
N ALA A 36 0.77 -5.61 -30.73
CA ALA A 36 1.26 -5.92 -29.39
C ALA A 36 1.69 -4.66 -28.63
N GLN A 37 2.44 -3.77 -29.27
CA GLN A 37 2.86 -2.50 -28.68
C GLN A 37 1.67 -1.61 -28.34
N ARG A 38 0.68 -1.48 -29.23
CA ARG A 38 -0.55 -0.73 -28.95
C ARG A 38 -1.30 -1.30 -27.76
N LYS A 39 -1.44 -2.63 -27.69
CA LYS A 39 -2.11 -3.31 -26.56
C LYS A 39 -1.39 -3.07 -25.23
N GLN A 40 -0.06 -3.14 -25.21
CA GLN A 40 0.73 -2.85 -24.00
C GLN A 40 0.54 -1.40 -23.53
N ARG A 41 0.58 -0.44 -24.45
CA ARG A 41 0.36 0.98 -24.12
C ARG A 41 -1.05 1.24 -23.60
N GLU A 42 -2.06 0.63 -24.21
CA GLU A 42 -3.45 0.74 -23.78
C GLU A 42 -3.67 0.11 -22.39
N GLN A 43 -3.05 -1.05 -22.14
CA GLN A 43 -3.09 -1.69 -20.82
C GLN A 43 -2.44 -0.81 -19.75
N ALA A 44 -1.25 -0.25 -20.02
CA ALA A 44 -0.57 0.63 -19.09
C ALA A 44 -1.41 1.89 -18.78
N GLN A 45 -2.02 2.51 -19.80
CA GLN A 45 -2.91 3.66 -19.61
C GLN A 45 -4.16 3.30 -18.80
N ARG A 46 -4.71 2.10 -19.00
CA ARG A 46 -5.86 1.63 -18.24
C ARG A 46 -5.50 1.39 -16.77
N GLU A 47 -4.36 0.79 -16.50
CA GLU A 47 -3.86 0.57 -15.14
C GLU A 47 -3.56 1.89 -14.43
N GLU A 48 -2.95 2.85 -15.13
CA GLU A 48 -2.70 4.20 -14.61
C GLU A 48 -4.01 4.91 -14.28
N ARG A 49 -4.99 4.90 -15.20
CA ARG A 49 -6.32 5.47 -14.96
C ARG A 49 -7.00 4.83 -13.74
N GLN A 50 -6.96 3.51 -13.62
CA GLN A 50 -7.53 2.80 -12.48
C GLN A 50 -6.83 3.15 -11.16
N ARG A 51 -5.52 3.41 -11.18
CA ARG A 51 -4.80 3.87 -9.99
C ARG A 51 -5.24 5.27 -9.59
N LEU A 52 -5.38 6.17 -10.56
CA LEU A 52 -5.85 7.54 -10.33
C LEU A 52 -7.29 7.55 -9.81
N GLU A 53 -8.19 6.76 -10.42
CA GLU A 53 -9.58 6.62 -9.96
C GLU A 53 -9.64 6.13 -8.51
N LYS A 54 -8.85 5.10 -8.15
CA LYS A 54 -8.78 4.62 -6.76
C LYS A 54 -8.24 5.67 -5.80
N GLU A 55 -7.20 6.41 -6.20
CA GLU A 55 -6.66 7.49 -5.35
C GLU A 55 -7.67 8.63 -5.16
N GLU A 56 -8.43 8.97 -6.20
CA GLU A 56 -9.52 9.94 -6.13
C GLU A 56 -10.65 9.46 -5.22
N GLU A 57 -11.06 8.19 -5.34
CA GLU A 57 -12.04 7.56 -4.45
C GLU A 57 -11.57 7.59 -2.98
N GLU A 58 -10.32 7.18 -2.71
CA GLU A 58 -9.75 7.22 -1.36
C GLU A 58 -9.68 8.66 -0.81
N LYS A 59 -9.32 9.64 -1.65
CA LYS A 59 -9.33 11.06 -1.28
C LYS A 59 -10.74 11.54 -0.94
N GLN A 60 -11.74 11.17 -1.72
CA GLN A 60 -13.13 11.53 -1.48
C GLN A 60 -13.65 10.89 -0.18
N LEU A 61 -13.39 9.61 0.03
CA LEU A 61 -13.74 8.89 1.25
C LEU A 61 -13.12 9.56 2.47
N PHE A 62 -11.82 9.89 2.41
CA PHE A 62 -11.15 10.58 3.50
C PHE A 62 -11.69 11.99 3.75
N ALA A 63 -11.99 12.74 2.68
CA ALA A 63 -12.57 14.07 2.80
C ALA A 63 -13.95 14.03 3.50
N ALA A 64 -14.76 13.00 3.19
CA ALA A 64 -16.09 12.78 3.74
C ALA A 64 -16.12 12.38 5.23
N LEU A 65 -15.00 11.89 5.79
CA LEU A 65 -14.91 11.54 7.22
C LEU A 65 -15.02 12.79 8.11
N SER A 66 -15.65 12.61 9.28
CA SER A 66 -15.70 13.63 10.32
C SER A 66 -14.33 13.87 10.97
N ASP A 67 -14.14 15.03 11.59
CA ASP A 67 -12.89 15.35 12.31
C ASP A 67 -12.56 14.36 13.43
N ARG A 68 -13.60 13.80 14.08
CA ARG A 68 -13.45 12.77 15.11
C ARG A 68 -12.85 11.50 14.51
N GLU A 69 -13.36 11.05 13.37
CA GLU A 69 -12.89 9.84 12.69
C GLU A 69 -11.48 10.04 12.12
N LYS A 70 -11.19 11.20 11.52
CA LYS A 70 -9.83 11.55 11.06
C LYS A 70 -8.82 11.50 12.21
N ARG A 71 -9.19 12.04 13.38
CA ARG A 71 -8.35 11.98 14.59
C ARG A 71 -8.16 10.56 15.11
N ALA A 72 -9.20 9.73 15.08
CA ALA A 72 -9.12 8.33 15.46
C ALA A 72 -8.15 7.55 14.55
N LEU A 73 -8.26 7.69 13.23
CA LEU A 73 -7.35 7.07 12.27
C LEU A 73 -5.89 7.51 12.47
N ALA A 74 -5.66 8.79 12.77
CA ALA A 74 -4.32 9.29 13.09
C ALA A 74 -3.77 8.67 14.39
N ALA A 75 -4.61 8.49 15.41
CA ALA A 75 -4.22 7.83 16.65
C ALA A 75 -3.89 6.34 16.42
N GLU A 76 -4.69 5.62 15.64
CA GLU A 76 -4.44 4.22 15.27
C GLU A 76 -3.12 4.06 14.52
N ARG A 77 -2.82 4.94 13.56
CA ARG A 77 -1.53 4.94 12.85
C ARG A 77 -0.35 5.12 13.81
N ARG A 78 -0.44 6.06 14.75
CA ARG A 78 0.61 6.28 15.77
C ARG A 78 0.78 5.05 16.67
N LEU A 79 -0.30 4.39 17.07
CA LEU A 79 -0.23 3.16 17.88
C LEU A 79 0.42 2.03 17.10
N ALA A 80 0.06 1.84 15.82
CA ALA A 80 0.65 0.81 14.96
C ALA A 80 2.16 1.05 14.73
N GLU A 81 2.60 2.30 14.57
CA GLU A 81 4.02 2.67 14.49
C GLU A 81 4.76 2.39 15.80
N GLN A 82 4.16 2.73 16.95
CA GLN A 82 4.74 2.42 18.26
C GLN A 82 4.86 0.91 18.51
N MET A 83 3.90 0.12 18.02
CA MET A 83 3.97 -1.35 18.07
C MET A 83 5.10 -1.90 17.21
N LYS A 84 5.29 -1.37 15.99
CA LYS A 84 6.38 -1.79 15.10
C LYS A 84 7.76 -1.44 15.65
N ASN A 85 7.89 -0.30 16.31
CA ASN A 85 9.17 0.20 16.82
C ASN A 85 9.56 -0.40 18.19
N GLY A 86 8.81 -1.38 18.71
CA GLY A 86 9.07 -1.98 20.04
C GLY A 86 8.91 -1.00 21.22
N SER A 87 8.48 0.23 20.95
CA SER A 87 8.27 1.29 21.95
C SER A 87 7.07 1.01 22.87
N THR A 88 6.35 -0.08 22.64
CA THR A 88 5.25 -0.58 23.48
C THR A 88 5.71 -0.89 24.92
N ALA A 89 7.01 -1.07 25.14
CA ALA A 89 7.58 -1.21 26.49
C ALA A 89 7.55 0.09 27.32
N LEU A 90 7.52 1.27 26.68
CA LEU A 90 7.46 2.56 27.37
C LEU A 90 6.03 2.99 27.74
N SER A 91 5.03 2.50 27.01
CA SER A 91 3.61 2.75 27.29
C SER A 91 2.97 1.70 28.20
N ASN A 92 3.54 0.49 28.27
CA ASN A 92 3.17 -0.55 29.24
C ASN A 92 4.12 -0.61 30.44
N ILE A 93 4.68 0.53 30.84
CA ILE A 93 5.41 0.62 32.10
C ILE A 93 4.40 0.43 33.22
N SER A 94 4.41 -0.74 33.87
CA SER A 94 3.73 -0.87 35.16
C SER A 94 4.37 0.14 36.12
N ARG A 95 3.54 0.96 36.76
CA ARG A 95 3.98 1.96 37.72
C ARG A 95 3.58 1.52 39.11
N CYS A 96 4.39 1.87 40.10
CA CYS A 96 4.03 1.68 41.49
C CYS A 96 2.70 2.40 41.77
N TRP A 97 1.71 1.68 42.30
CA TRP A 97 0.39 2.23 42.58
C TRP A 97 0.44 3.39 43.58
N TYR A 98 1.37 3.33 44.55
CA TYR A 98 1.46 4.33 45.61
C TYR A 98 2.27 5.58 45.19
N CYS A 99 3.44 5.42 44.56
CA CYS A 99 4.35 6.54 44.26
C CYS A 99 4.53 6.86 42.76
N GLY A 100 3.95 6.06 41.86
CA GLY A 100 4.04 6.28 40.41
C GLY A 100 5.39 5.97 39.76
N GLU A 101 6.36 5.46 40.53
CA GLU A 101 7.69 5.09 40.04
C GLU A 101 7.61 3.96 39.00
N SER A 102 8.39 4.06 37.93
CA SER A 102 8.49 3.04 36.88
C SER A 102 9.00 1.73 37.46
N LEU A 103 8.28 0.64 37.23
CA LEU A 103 8.70 -0.71 37.63
C LEU A 103 9.57 -1.39 36.56
N LEU A 104 9.96 -0.68 35.49
CA LEU A 104 10.85 -1.20 34.47
C LEU A 104 12.16 -1.69 35.10
N GLY A 105 12.48 -2.97 34.87
CA GLY A 105 13.71 -3.59 35.36
C GLY A 105 13.74 -3.87 36.87
N ARG A 106 12.63 -3.70 37.59
CA ARG A 106 12.49 -4.09 39.01
C ARG A 106 11.51 -5.26 39.13
N ILE A 107 11.66 -6.09 40.15
CA ILE A 107 10.69 -7.12 40.51
C ILE A 107 9.63 -6.45 41.42
N PRO A 108 8.39 -6.23 40.97
CA PRO A 108 7.38 -5.56 41.76
C PRO A 108 6.84 -6.46 42.88
N PHE A 109 6.43 -5.84 43.99
CA PHE A 109 5.61 -6.53 44.98
C PHE A 109 4.14 -6.42 44.58
N HIS A 110 3.42 -7.55 44.63
CA HIS A 110 1.99 -7.60 44.34
C HIS A 110 1.18 -7.77 45.62
N TYR A 111 0.10 -7.00 45.75
CA TYR A 111 -0.90 -7.16 46.80
C TYR A 111 -2.27 -6.82 46.21
N LEU A 112 -3.18 -7.81 46.22
CA LEU A 112 -4.43 -7.75 45.44
C LEU A 112 -4.12 -7.48 43.96
N ASP A 113 -4.81 -6.54 43.33
CA ASP A 113 -4.63 -6.15 41.93
C ASP A 113 -3.58 -5.02 41.74
N PHE A 114 -2.81 -4.67 42.77
CA PHE A 114 -1.87 -3.54 42.76
C PHE A 114 -0.40 -3.99 42.80
N SER A 115 0.45 -3.22 42.11
CA SER A 115 1.90 -3.43 42.03
C SER A 115 2.68 -2.30 42.72
N PHE A 116 3.74 -2.64 43.45
CA PHE A 116 4.53 -1.69 44.26
C PHE A 116 6.04 -1.81 44.01
N CYS A 117 6.75 -0.68 44.06
CA CYS A 117 8.21 -0.66 43.87
C CYS A 117 9.00 -1.10 45.12
N SER A 118 8.39 -1.07 46.31
CA SER A 118 9.02 -1.38 47.58
C SER A 118 8.00 -1.82 48.65
N THR A 119 8.48 -2.47 49.71
CA THR A 119 7.68 -2.85 50.87
C THR A 119 7.10 -1.64 51.61
N ALA A 120 7.80 -0.50 51.62
CA ALA A 120 7.30 0.74 52.21
C ALA A 120 6.02 1.22 51.50
N CYS A 121 6.02 1.23 50.16
CA CYS A 121 4.84 1.60 49.37
C CYS A 121 3.65 0.67 49.62
N LEU A 122 3.90 -0.64 49.72
CA LEU A 122 2.87 -1.64 50.01
C LEU A 122 2.30 -1.47 51.44
N GLN A 123 3.16 -1.24 52.43
CA GLN A 123 2.74 -1.04 53.82
C GLN A 123 1.88 0.21 53.97
N THR A 124 2.25 1.31 53.31
CA THR A 124 1.46 2.55 53.37
C THR A 124 0.09 2.36 52.73
N HIS A 125 0.01 1.68 51.59
CA HIS A 125 -1.26 1.32 50.97
C HIS A 125 -2.15 0.49 51.91
N ARG A 126 -1.59 -0.56 52.55
CA ARG A 126 -2.34 -1.39 53.50
C ARG A 126 -2.86 -0.60 54.71
N ARG A 127 -2.05 0.32 55.25
CA ARG A 127 -2.46 1.19 56.36
C ARG A 127 -3.59 2.14 55.95
N ALA A 128 -3.51 2.73 54.76
CA ALA A 128 -4.54 3.61 54.22
C ALA A 128 -5.86 2.87 53.95
N GLN A 129 -5.80 1.63 53.45
CA GLN A 129 -7.00 0.80 53.27
C GLN A 129 -7.64 0.41 54.60
N ALA A 130 -6.83 0.05 55.60
CA ALA A 130 -7.33 -0.31 56.93
C ALA A 130 -8.01 0.87 57.67
N SER A 131 -7.72 2.11 57.30
CA SER A 131 -8.41 3.30 57.85
C SER A 131 -9.71 3.65 57.13
N HIS A 132 -10.00 3.04 55.99
CA HIS A 132 -11.14 3.37 55.14
C HIS A 132 -12.29 2.34 55.22
N THR A 133 -12.08 1.29 56.00
CA THR A 133 -13.09 0.33 56.49
C THR A 133 -13.41 0.64 57.94
#